data_AF-A0A9Q0C790-F1
#
_entry.id   AF-A0A9Q0C790-F1
#
_cell.length_a   1.000
_cell.length_b   1.000
_cell.length_c   1.000
_cell.angle_alpha   90.00
_cell.angle_beta   90.00
_cell.angle_gamma   90.00
#
_symmetry.space_group_name_H-M   'P 1'
#
loop_
_entity.id
_entity.type
_entity.pdbx_description
1 polymer ?
#
loop_
_entity_poly.entity_id
_entity_poly.type
_entity_poly.pdbx_seq_one_letter_code
_entity_poly.pdbx_strand_id
1 'polypeptide(L)'
;MKTGALDREKLEGGTKMKPPLGINYLCLFLVRVSMVLSTVLLLSRSPHLPHPTKTQSIADLNVPSASALSVPAVDPCTGRYIYVYDLPEKFNEDIVRDCRNLSLWADMCPFTTNAGLGPNINNTEEDGDVVLQDTGWFLTDQWMLDVIFHNCMKQYGCLTSNYSLANAIFVPYYPGLDVTRYLWDPEIARRDKLGMDLIEWLRQRPEWAARGGRDHFLVSGRSTWNLQRDLDQSYDWGSKFLVIPEVQNMTVLAVERRPWGDNEFSIPYPTYFHPSDKSQVAVWQEKVRSSERPWLFSFAGGRRPDQPEMVRNHLIDQCVQSSRCKLHECQTGGLGCNSTSNLMKLFMQSKFCLQPPGDTRARRSIFDSMLAGCVPVFFHNESAYEQYHWHLPRDFESFSVYIWEDEVKAGQVRPEDVLLQYSDEKVREMREAVIKMIPTLIYKDPRYTSENFMDAFDVAVNGVLKRFRNYSLIRNN
;
A
#
# COMPACT_ATOMS: atom_id res chain seq x y z
N MET A 1 30.00 -30.44 24.77
CA MET A 1 28.92 -31.07 25.56
C MET A 1 27.63 -30.35 25.24
N LYS A 2 26.57 -31.13 24.99
CA LYS A 2 25.33 -30.75 24.31
C LYS A 2 24.51 -29.69 25.07
N THR A 3 24.02 -28.69 24.35
CA THR A 3 22.82 -27.90 24.65
C THR A 3 21.99 -28.01 23.35
N GLY A 4 20.82 -28.63 23.29
CA GLY A 4 19.63 -28.40 24.10
C GLY A 4 18.55 -27.84 23.17
N ALA A 5 18.25 -28.57 22.09
CA ALA A 5 17.13 -28.26 21.19
C ALA A 5 15.82 -28.56 21.93
N LEU A 6 14.97 -27.55 22.05
CA LEU A 6 13.62 -27.69 22.58
C LEU A 6 12.65 -27.67 21.40
N ASP A 7 12.04 -28.82 21.18
CA ASP A 7 11.00 -29.10 20.19
C ASP A 7 9.85 -28.08 20.27
N ARG A 8 9.54 -27.46 19.13
CA ARG A 8 8.28 -26.73 18.91
C ARG A 8 7.28 -27.69 18.29
N GLU A 9 6.65 -28.48 19.15
CA GLU A 9 5.50 -29.31 18.81
C GLU A 9 4.35 -28.95 19.76
N LYS A 10 3.18 -28.66 19.18
CA LYS A 10 1.84 -28.39 19.75
C LYS A 10 1.37 -26.93 19.76
N LEU A 11 0.07 -26.81 19.42
CA LEU A 11 -0.77 -25.63 19.18
C LEU A 11 -0.60 -25.18 17.71
N GLU A 12 -1.48 -25.52 16.77
CA GLU A 12 -2.93 -25.38 16.78
C GLU A 12 -3.60 -26.39 15.83
N GLY A 13 -4.49 -27.23 16.38
CA GLY A 13 -5.51 -27.95 15.63
C GLY A 13 -6.87 -27.35 15.98
N GLY A 14 -7.46 -26.60 15.05
CA GLY A 14 -8.80 -26.03 15.17
C GLY A 14 -9.67 -26.45 13.99
N THR A 15 -10.60 -27.37 14.24
CA THR A 15 -11.50 -28.00 13.26
C THR A 15 -12.56 -27.06 12.68
N LYS A 16 -12.71 -27.17 11.36
CA LYS A 16 -13.81 -26.81 10.44
C LYS A 16 -15.20 -26.51 11.04
N MET A 17 -15.85 -25.48 10.50
CA MET A 17 -17.31 -25.43 10.34
C MET A 17 -17.69 -24.78 8.99
N LYS A 18 -18.45 -25.51 8.15
CA LYS A 18 -19.03 -25.04 6.88
C LYS A 18 -20.38 -24.33 7.14
N PRO A 19 -20.73 -23.25 6.43
CA PRO A 19 -22.10 -22.74 6.42
C PRO A 19 -22.96 -23.49 5.37
N PRO A 20 -24.30 -23.62 5.57
CA PRO A 20 -25.19 -24.21 4.58
C PRO A 20 -25.55 -23.20 3.49
N LEU A 21 -25.36 -23.59 2.22
CA LEU A 21 -25.99 -22.94 1.06
C LEU A 21 -27.42 -23.48 0.91
N GLY A 22 -28.40 -22.59 0.77
CA GLY A 22 -29.77 -22.98 0.44
C GLY A 22 -30.69 -21.80 0.13
N ILE A 23 -30.86 -21.53 -1.18
CA ILE A 23 -32.07 -21.01 -1.83
C ILE A 23 -32.55 -19.62 -1.36
N ASN A 24 -32.13 -18.55 -2.05
CA ASN A 24 -32.94 -17.32 -2.17
C ASN A 24 -32.57 -16.37 -3.34
N TYR A 25 -31.74 -16.81 -4.29
CA TYR A 25 -31.27 -15.94 -5.38
C TYR A 25 -32.21 -15.83 -6.60
N LEU A 26 -33.31 -16.58 -6.66
CA LEU A 26 -34.21 -16.57 -7.82
C LEU A 26 -35.35 -15.53 -7.72
N CYS A 27 -35.68 -15.03 -6.52
CA CYS A 27 -36.75 -14.04 -6.35
C CYS A 27 -36.30 -12.57 -6.49
N LEU A 28 -35.01 -12.27 -6.31
CA LEU A 28 -34.49 -10.89 -6.41
C LEU A 28 -34.21 -10.44 -7.85
N PHE A 29 -34.13 -11.36 -8.80
CA PHE A 29 -33.84 -11.05 -10.20
C PHE A 29 -35.09 -10.57 -10.97
N LEU A 30 -36.29 -11.04 -10.61
CA LEU A 30 -37.53 -10.70 -11.31
C LEU A 30 -38.10 -9.31 -10.95
N VAL A 31 -37.74 -8.76 -9.79
CA VAL A 31 -38.22 -7.42 -9.36
C VAL A 31 -37.41 -6.28 -10.00
N ARG A 32 -36.15 -6.53 -10.41
CA ARG A 32 -35.28 -5.48 -10.99
C ARG A 32 -35.47 -5.25 -12.49
N VAL A 33 -36.05 -6.20 -13.23
CA VAL A 33 -36.29 -6.04 -14.69
C VAL A 33 -37.52 -5.15 -14.98
N SER A 34 -38.45 -5.00 -14.04
CA SER A 34 -39.65 -4.16 -14.24
C SER A 34 -39.42 -2.65 -14.04
N MET A 35 -38.33 -2.21 -13.40
CA MET A 35 -38.08 -0.78 -13.16
C MET A 35 -37.23 -0.12 -14.26
N VAL A 36 -36.58 -0.90 -15.14
CA VAL A 36 -35.71 -0.36 -16.20
C VAL A 36 -36.50 0.00 -17.47
N LEU A 37 -37.72 -0.53 -17.66
CA LEU A 37 -38.53 -0.22 -18.84
C LEU A 37 -39.32 1.11 -18.75
N SER A 38 -39.44 1.71 -17.57
CA SER A 38 -40.28 2.92 -17.37
C SER A 38 -39.49 4.24 -17.45
N THR A 39 -38.16 4.21 -17.50
CA THR A 39 -37.33 5.43 -17.58
C THR A 39 -36.84 5.77 -19.00
N VAL A 40 -37.07 4.89 -19.98
CA VAL A 40 -36.65 5.10 -21.38
C VAL A 40 -37.66 5.96 -22.19
N LEU A 41 -38.84 6.28 -21.63
CA LEU A 41 -39.90 7.02 -22.34
C LEU A 41 -40.02 8.52 -22.00
N LEU A 42 -39.11 9.11 -21.22
CA LEU A 42 -39.23 10.50 -20.76
C LEU A 42 -38.08 11.45 -21.14
N LEU A 43 -37.17 11.07 -22.04
CA LEU A 43 -36.13 11.97 -22.56
C LEU A 43 -36.20 12.09 -24.09
N SER A 44 -37.30 12.65 -24.57
CA SER A 44 -37.40 13.19 -25.93
C SER A 44 -37.97 14.61 -25.87
N ARG A 45 -37.08 15.60 -25.76
CA ARG A 45 -37.31 17.01 -26.11
C ARG A 45 -36.00 17.80 -26.02
N SER A 46 -35.34 17.96 -27.18
CA SER A 46 -34.27 18.94 -27.37
C SER A 46 -34.85 20.33 -27.63
N PRO A 47 -34.21 21.40 -27.12
CA PRO A 47 -34.32 22.71 -27.72
C PRO A 47 -33.02 23.16 -28.40
N HIS A 48 -33.23 23.70 -29.60
CA HIS A 48 -32.31 24.29 -30.56
C HIS A 48 -31.17 25.18 -30.03
N LEU A 49 -29.98 24.97 -30.61
CA LEU A 49 -28.87 25.91 -30.68
C LEU A 49 -29.12 26.96 -31.77
N PRO A 50 -28.83 28.25 -31.56
CA PRO A 50 -28.67 29.21 -32.64
C PRO A 50 -27.20 29.33 -33.10
N HIS A 51 -27.03 29.36 -34.41
CA HIS A 51 -25.79 29.65 -35.13
C HIS A 51 -25.45 31.17 -35.15
N PRO A 52 -24.20 31.54 -35.51
CA PRO A 52 -23.61 32.83 -35.20
C PRO A 52 -23.96 33.91 -36.23
N THR A 53 -24.08 35.16 -35.79
CA THR A 53 -24.23 36.32 -36.68
C THR A 53 -23.08 37.31 -36.54
N LYS A 54 -22.42 37.49 -37.69
CA LYS A 54 -21.63 38.61 -38.22
C LYS A 54 -21.19 39.76 -37.30
N THR A 55 -19.87 39.95 -37.38
CA THR A 55 -19.06 41.14 -37.12
C THR A 55 -19.69 42.47 -37.55
N GLN A 56 -19.68 43.46 -36.66
CA GLN A 56 -19.63 44.87 -37.02
C GLN A 56 -18.51 45.56 -36.23
N SER A 57 -17.64 46.22 -36.97
CA SER A 57 -16.59 47.12 -36.49
C SER A 57 -17.23 48.43 -36.04
N ILE A 58 -16.94 48.86 -34.82
CA ILE A 58 -17.10 50.25 -34.38
C ILE A 58 -15.78 50.66 -33.73
N ALA A 59 -15.21 51.72 -34.30
CA ALA A 59 -13.99 52.38 -33.88
C ALA A 59 -14.19 53.22 -32.61
N ASP A 60 -13.09 53.34 -31.87
CA ASP A 60 -12.68 54.46 -31.01
C ASP A 60 -13.68 55.02 -30.00
N LEU A 61 -13.64 54.47 -28.79
CA LEU A 61 -13.91 55.20 -27.55
C LEU A 61 -12.74 54.99 -26.58
N ASN A 62 -11.97 56.06 -26.36
CA ASN A 62 -10.93 56.15 -25.34
C ASN A 62 -11.51 55.86 -23.95
N VAL A 63 -11.17 54.70 -23.39
CA VAL A 63 -11.41 54.36 -21.98
C VAL A 63 -10.07 54.46 -21.24
N PRO A 64 -10.00 55.16 -20.09
CA PRO A 64 -8.74 55.32 -19.35
C PRO A 64 -8.20 53.96 -18.91
N SER A 65 -6.88 53.79 -19.01
CA SER A 65 -6.12 52.65 -18.53
C SER A 65 -6.62 52.17 -17.16
N ALA A 66 -7.44 51.11 -17.16
CA ALA A 66 -7.74 50.37 -15.96
C ALA A 66 -6.41 49.78 -15.48
N SER A 67 -5.90 50.30 -14.37
CA SER A 67 -4.90 49.65 -13.54
C SER A 67 -5.22 48.16 -13.52
N ALA A 68 -4.28 47.34 -14.00
CA ALA A 68 -4.39 45.89 -13.98
C ALA A 68 -4.75 45.48 -12.55
N LEU A 69 -6.03 45.13 -12.34
CA LEU A 69 -6.48 44.44 -11.15
C LEU A 69 -5.66 43.15 -11.14
N SER A 70 -4.66 43.10 -10.27
CA SER A 70 -3.94 41.88 -9.97
C SER A 70 -5.00 40.85 -9.57
N VAL A 71 -5.23 39.87 -10.43
CA VAL A 71 -5.98 38.67 -10.04
C VAL A 71 -5.29 38.16 -8.77
N PRO A 72 -5.99 38.03 -7.63
CA PRO A 72 -5.36 37.51 -6.42
C PRO A 72 -4.70 36.18 -6.78
N ALA A 73 -3.40 36.06 -6.53
CA ALA A 73 -2.70 34.81 -6.74
C ALA A 73 -3.48 33.74 -5.95
N VAL A 74 -4.03 32.77 -6.67
CA VAL A 74 -4.76 31.66 -6.05
C VAL A 74 -3.75 30.95 -5.15
N ASP A 75 -4.04 30.91 -3.85
CA ASP A 75 -3.18 30.25 -2.89
C ASP A 75 -2.93 28.79 -3.36
N PRO A 76 -1.67 28.38 -3.61
CA PRO A 76 -1.34 27.05 -4.12
C PRO A 76 -1.74 25.92 -3.15
N CYS A 77 -2.01 26.24 -1.89
CA CYS A 77 -2.49 25.31 -0.88
C CYS A 77 -4.02 25.23 -0.76
N THR A 78 -4.76 25.96 -1.59
CA THR A 78 -6.22 25.89 -1.65
C THR A 78 -6.67 24.43 -1.89
N GLY A 79 -7.44 23.89 -0.94
CA GLY A 79 -7.94 22.52 -1.02
C GLY A 79 -6.90 21.43 -0.71
N ARG A 80 -5.74 21.83 -0.17
CA ARG A 80 -4.58 20.99 0.14
C ARG A 80 -4.06 21.15 1.57
N TYR A 81 -4.66 22.02 2.38
CA TYR A 81 -4.20 22.28 3.74
C TYR A 81 -4.35 21.04 4.62
N ILE A 82 -3.30 20.70 5.36
CA ILE A 82 -3.32 19.61 6.34
C ILE A 82 -2.89 20.17 7.69
N TYR A 83 -3.70 19.92 8.71
CA TYR A 83 -3.33 20.14 10.11
C TYR A 83 -2.77 18.84 10.67
N VAL A 84 -1.67 18.90 11.42
CA VAL A 84 -1.07 17.73 12.07
C VAL A 84 -1.24 17.91 13.57
N TYR A 85 -1.81 16.92 14.25
CA TYR A 85 -1.85 16.97 15.71
C TYR A 85 -0.45 16.94 16.33
N ASP A 86 -0.25 17.80 17.32
CA ASP A 86 0.86 17.70 18.26
C ASP A 86 0.48 16.67 19.35
N LEU A 87 0.69 15.39 19.05
CA LEU A 87 0.38 14.29 19.98
C LEU A 87 1.47 14.14 21.06
N PRO A 88 1.10 13.76 22.30
CA PRO A 88 2.07 13.30 23.29
C PRO A 88 3.00 12.21 22.74
N GLU A 89 4.31 12.29 23.04
CA GLU A 89 5.34 11.41 22.46
C GLU A 89 5.07 9.90 22.66
N LYS A 90 4.30 9.53 23.70
CA LYS A 90 3.88 8.14 23.95
C LYS A 90 3.19 7.46 22.77
N PHE A 91 2.57 8.25 21.88
CA PHE A 91 1.85 7.77 20.70
C PHE A 91 2.76 7.57 19.47
N ASN A 92 4.00 8.06 19.50
CA ASN A 92 4.93 8.02 18.37
C ASN A 92 6.40 7.90 18.79
N GLU A 93 7.05 9.00 19.17
CA GLU A 93 8.50 9.08 19.37
C GLU A 93 8.99 8.15 20.49
N ASP A 94 8.21 7.95 21.56
CA ASP A 94 8.55 6.98 22.62
C ASP A 94 8.58 5.54 22.11
N ILE A 95 7.67 5.19 21.17
CA ILE A 95 7.60 3.85 20.56
C ILE A 95 8.88 3.59 19.76
N VAL A 96 9.35 4.60 19.01
CA VAL A 96 10.57 4.51 18.21
C VAL A 96 11.82 4.53 19.08
N ARG A 97 11.82 5.30 20.19
CA ARG A 97 12.93 5.31 21.15
C ARG A 97 13.14 3.95 21.80
N ASP A 98 12.07 3.18 21.95
CA ASP A 98 12.08 1.78 22.41
C ASP A 98 12.21 0.76 21.25
N CYS A 99 12.95 1.11 20.19
CA CYS A 99 13.05 0.33 18.95
C CYS A 99 13.46 -1.14 19.12
N ARG A 100 14.19 -1.49 20.19
CA ARG A 100 14.61 -2.88 20.45
C ARG A 100 13.44 -3.79 20.82
N ASN A 101 12.35 -3.23 21.34
CA ASN A 101 11.16 -3.97 21.75
C ASN A 101 10.06 -3.98 20.66
N LEU A 102 10.33 -3.42 19.49
CA LEU A 102 9.39 -3.43 18.36
C LEU A 102 9.25 -4.80 17.70
N SER A 103 10.15 -5.74 17.96
CA SER A 103 10.10 -7.10 17.43
C SER A 103 10.70 -8.07 18.44
N LEU A 104 10.04 -9.22 18.62
CA LEU A 104 10.57 -10.31 19.45
C LEU A 104 11.75 -11.04 18.81
N TRP A 105 12.02 -10.80 17.53
CA TRP A 105 12.93 -11.60 16.73
C TRP A 105 14.12 -10.82 16.15
N ALA A 106 14.07 -9.49 16.15
CA ALA A 106 15.09 -8.66 15.52
C ALA A 106 15.24 -7.31 16.24
N ASP A 107 16.47 -6.77 16.25
CA ASP A 107 16.70 -5.38 16.63
C ASP A 107 16.22 -4.46 15.51
N MET A 108 15.16 -3.70 15.76
CA MET A 108 14.58 -2.78 14.77
C MET A 108 15.25 -1.40 14.77
N CYS A 109 16.12 -1.09 15.73
CA CYS A 109 16.77 0.22 15.84
C CYS A 109 17.53 0.68 14.59
N PRO A 110 18.24 -0.20 13.85
CA PRO A 110 18.88 0.23 12.61
C PRO A 110 17.88 0.82 11.60
N PHE A 111 16.67 0.26 11.52
CA PHE A 111 15.64 0.66 10.55
C PHE A 111 14.89 1.95 10.93
N THR A 112 15.01 2.42 12.18
CA THR A 112 14.42 3.71 12.58
C THR A 112 15.31 4.91 12.23
N THR A 113 16.56 4.66 11.81
CA THR A 113 17.48 5.71 11.33
C THR A 113 17.01 6.32 10.01
N ASN A 114 17.56 7.49 9.66
CA ASN A 114 17.23 8.21 8.41
C ASN A 114 15.71 8.38 8.24
N ALA A 115 15.04 8.81 9.31
CA ALA A 115 13.59 9.05 9.33
C ALA A 115 12.73 7.81 8.99
N GLY A 116 13.19 6.62 9.37
CA GLY A 116 12.51 5.34 9.14
C GLY A 116 12.88 4.65 7.83
N LEU A 117 13.74 5.25 7.01
CA LEU A 117 14.23 4.61 5.78
C LEU A 117 15.33 3.57 6.05
N GLY A 118 15.94 3.60 7.24
CA GLY A 118 16.99 2.68 7.65
C GLY A 118 18.39 3.09 7.16
N PRO A 119 19.42 2.28 7.40
CA PRO A 119 20.81 2.66 7.14
C PRO A 119 21.07 2.83 5.65
N ASN A 120 22.09 3.63 5.30
CA ASN A 120 22.57 3.67 3.91
C ASN A 120 23.02 2.26 3.49
N ILE A 121 22.71 1.90 2.24
CA ILE A 121 23.27 0.71 1.61
C ILE A 121 24.74 1.02 1.31
N ASN A 122 25.62 0.59 2.21
CA ASN A 122 27.06 0.67 2.03
C ASN A 122 27.55 -0.66 1.46
N ASN A 123 28.21 -0.60 0.30
CA ASN A 123 28.84 -1.74 -0.34
C ASN A 123 30.02 -2.24 0.50
N THR A 124 29.79 -3.10 1.48
CA THR A 124 30.87 -3.89 2.07
C THR A 124 31.08 -5.14 1.22
N GLU A 125 32.34 -5.37 0.83
CA GLU A 125 32.82 -6.36 -0.15
C GLU A 125 32.43 -7.83 0.11
N GLU A 126 31.78 -8.15 1.23
CA GLU A 126 31.40 -9.53 1.59
C GLU A 126 30.21 -10.08 0.79
N ASP A 127 29.36 -9.22 0.21
CA ASP A 127 28.28 -9.61 -0.71
C ASP A 127 28.67 -9.11 -2.11
N GLY A 128 29.50 -9.87 -2.83
CA GLY A 128 30.06 -9.52 -4.16
C GLY A 128 29.06 -9.33 -5.30
N ASP A 129 27.86 -8.79 -5.06
CA ASP A 129 26.80 -8.60 -6.03
C ASP A 129 26.48 -7.11 -6.31
N VAL A 130 26.74 -6.77 -7.58
CA VAL A 130 26.79 -5.46 -8.27
C VAL A 130 25.41 -4.75 -8.40
N VAL A 131 24.36 -5.25 -7.76
CA VAL A 131 22.98 -4.82 -8.08
C VAL A 131 22.66 -3.42 -7.55
N LEU A 132 23.29 -2.98 -6.45
CA LEU A 132 23.03 -1.68 -5.81
C LEU A 132 24.30 -0.81 -5.69
N GLN A 133 25.18 -0.87 -6.71
CA GLN A 133 26.47 -0.17 -6.69
C GLN A 133 26.41 1.36 -6.54
N ASP A 134 25.24 1.97 -6.71
CA ASP A 134 25.08 3.43 -6.60
C ASP A 134 24.84 3.83 -5.14
N THR A 135 25.67 4.75 -4.64
CA THR A 135 25.39 5.44 -3.37
C THR A 135 24.06 6.18 -3.48
N GLY A 136 23.31 6.34 -2.38
CA GLY A 136 22.02 7.05 -2.40
C GLY A 136 20.78 6.16 -2.28
N TRP A 137 20.92 4.99 -1.67
CA TRP A 137 19.79 4.15 -1.28
C TRP A 137 19.87 3.79 0.20
N PHE A 138 18.72 3.66 0.84
CA PHE A 138 18.59 3.18 2.22
C PHE A 138 18.05 1.76 2.24
N LEU A 139 18.54 0.93 3.16
CA LEU A 139 17.99 -0.41 3.42
C LEU A 139 16.77 -0.26 4.33
N THR A 140 15.58 -0.47 3.77
CA THR A 140 14.32 -0.18 4.45
C THR A 140 13.59 -1.44 4.88
N ASP A 141 13.06 -1.41 6.11
CA ASP A 141 12.19 -2.47 6.61
C ASP A 141 10.72 -2.16 6.30
N GLN A 142 9.98 -3.23 5.96
CA GLN A 142 8.59 -3.14 5.51
C GLN A 142 7.64 -2.59 6.58
N TRP A 143 8.01 -2.65 7.86
CA TRP A 143 7.18 -2.23 8.98
C TRP A 143 7.40 -0.77 9.41
N MET A 144 8.29 -0.02 8.74
CA MET A 144 8.63 1.37 9.11
C MET A 144 7.69 2.42 8.52
N LEU A 145 6.61 2.04 7.85
CA LEU A 145 5.72 2.98 7.16
C LEU A 145 5.14 4.05 8.11
N ASP A 146 4.79 3.72 9.36
CA ASP A 146 4.31 4.69 10.35
C ASP A 146 5.30 5.87 10.49
N VAL A 147 6.59 5.54 10.61
CA VAL A 147 7.70 6.49 10.81
C VAL A 147 8.02 7.24 9.53
N ILE A 148 8.12 6.53 8.40
CA ILE A 148 8.40 7.12 7.08
C ILE A 148 7.32 8.15 6.74
N PHE A 149 6.06 7.76 6.81
CA PHE A 149 4.94 8.61 6.43
C PHE A 149 4.83 9.84 7.32
N HIS A 150 5.01 9.69 8.64
CA HIS A 150 4.98 10.83 9.56
C HIS A 150 6.11 11.82 9.25
N ASN A 151 7.34 11.34 8.97
CA ASN A 151 8.43 12.23 8.61
C ASN A 151 8.24 12.89 7.24
N CYS A 152 7.66 12.20 6.25
CA CYS A 152 7.23 12.83 5.00
C CYS A 152 6.17 13.92 5.25
N MET A 153 5.21 13.66 6.13
CA MET A 153 4.17 14.62 6.50
C MET A 153 4.73 15.89 7.14
N LYS A 154 5.77 15.77 7.98
CA LYS A 154 6.46 16.93 8.58
C LYS A 154 7.04 17.88 7.52
N GLN A 155 7.31 17.42 6.30
CA GLN A 155 7.80 18.23 5.18
C GLN A 155 6.74 18.62 4.16
N TYR A 156 5.47 18.26 4.37
CA TYR A 156 4.43 18.54 3.39
C TYR A 156 4.23 20.05 3.19
N GLY A 157 4.22 20.51 1.93
CA GLY A 157 4.27 21.95 1.61
C GLY A 157 3.03 22.77 1.97
N CYS A 158 1.92 22.14 2.37
CA CYS A 158 0.67 22.80 2.72
C CYS A 158 0.21 22.45 4.15
N LEU A 159 1.15 22.39 5.09
CA LEU A 159 0.81 22.31 6.51
C LEU A 159 0.21 23.63 7.01
N THR A 160 -0.74 23.53 7.94
CA THR A 160 -1.33 24.69 8.62
C THR A 160 -1.43 24.44 10.12
N SER A 161 -1.20 25.49 10.92
CA SER A 161 -1.47 25.48 12.36
C SER A 161 -2.93 25.82 12.70
N ASN A 162 -3.72 26.22 11.72
CA ASN A 162 -5.13 26.53 11.90
C ASN A 162 -6.01 25.41 11.32
N TYR A 163 -6.54 24.56 12.19
CA TYR A 163 -7.40 23.44 11.79
C TYR A 163 -8.68 23.88 11.06
N SER A 164 -9.15 25.11 11.26
CA SER A 164 -10.35 25.62 10.56
C SER A 164 -10.11 25.83 9.06
N LEU A 165 -8.86 25.96 8.63
CA LEU A 165 -8.47 26.02 7.21
C LEU A 165 -8.16 24.65 6.63
N ALA A 166 -8.02 23.62 7.47
CA ALA A 166 -7.55 22.31 7.05
C ALA A 166 -8.61 21.56 6.22
N ASN A 167 -8.13 20.90 5.17
CA ASN A 167 -8.92 19.97 4.37
C ASN A 167 -8.82 18.54 4.90
N ALA A 168 -7.76 18.24 5.65
CA ALA A 168 -7.53 16.99 6.35
C ALA A 168 -6.78 17.23 7.67
N ILE A 169 -6.99 16.36 8.64
CA ILE A 169 -6.25 16.34 9.91
C ILE A 169 -5.47 15.03 9.99
N PHE A 170 -4.15 15.11 10.07
CA PHE A 170 -3.30 13.94 10.24
C PHE A 170 -3.11 13.64 11.73
N VAL A 171 -3.32 12.38 12.11
CA VAL A 171 -3.09 11.85 13.46
C VAL A 171 -1.78 11.05 13.44
N PRO A 172 -0.65 11.60 13.93
CA PRO A 172 0.66 10.94 13.89
C PRO A 172 0.82 9.89 15.01
N TYR A 173 -0.13 8.96 15.08
CA TYR A 173 -0.06 7.76 15.92
C TYR A 173 0.62 6.63 15.14
N TYR A 174 1.43 5.79 15.79
CA TYR A 174 2.08 4.63 15.17
C TYR A 174 1.40 3.30 15.54
N PRO A 175 0.16 3.04 15.09
CA PRO A 175 -0.59 1.83 15.45
C PRO A 175 0.10 0.55 15.00
N GLY A 176 0.83 0.58 13.87
CA GLY A 176 1.52 -0.60 13.35
C GLY A 176 2.67 -1.03 14.26
N LEU A 177 3.47 -0.05 14.71
CA LEU A 177 4.54 -0.30 15.66
C LEU A 177 4.02 -0.62 17.06
N ASP A 178 3.00 0.11 17.53
CA ASP A 178 2.40 -0.12 18.85
C ASP A 178 1.92 -1.56 19.02
N VAL A 179 1.07 -2.04 18.10
CA VAL A 179 0.48 -3.37 18.22
C VAL A 179 1.56 -4.45 18.18
N THR A 180 2.61 -4.26 17.37
CA THR A 180 3.68 -5.25 17.21
C THR A 180 4.40 -5.56 18.52
N ARG A 181 4.58 -4.56 19.40
CA ARG A 181 5.20 -4.75 20.72
C ARG A 181 4.48 -5.77 21.58
N TYR A 182 3.16 -5.92 21.37
CA TYR A 182 2.29 -6.70 22.26
C TYR A 182 1.49 -7.80 21.55
N LEU A 183 1.66 -8.02 20.24
CA LEU A 183 0.89 -9.01 19.46
C LEU A 183 0.90 -10.42 20.07
N TRP A 184 2.04 -10.82 20.66
CA TRP A 184 2.21 -12.13 21.31
C TRP A 184 2.04 -12.09 22.83
N ASP A 185 1.70 -10.93 23.41
CA ASP A 185 1.46 -10.80 24.85
C ASP A 185 0.10 -11.43 25.20
N PRO A 186 0.02 -12.37 26.15
CA PRO A 186 -1.27 -12.96 26.55
C PRO A 186 -2.22 -11.94 27.18
N GLU A 187 -1.73 -10.80 27.68
CA GLU A 187 -2.54 -9.74 28.25
C GLU A 187 -3.08 -8.79 27.16
N ILE A 188 -4.30 -9.10 26.69
CA ILE A 188 -4.99 -8.31 25.67
C ILE A 188 -5.09 -6.83 26.00
N ALA A 189 -5.30 -6.47 27.27
CA ALA A 189 -5.42 -5.09 27.69
C ALA A 189 -4.19 -4.25 27.31
N ARG A 190 -2.98 -4.84 27.27
CA ARG A 190 -1.77 -4.15 26.81
C ARG A 190 -1.81 -3.84 25.32
N ARG A 191 -2.37 -4.75 24.51
CA ARG A 191 -2.52 -4.56 23.05
C ARG A 191 -3.45 -3.41 22.69
N ASP A 192 -4.44 -3.12 23.54
CA ASP A 192 -5.46 -2.09 23.28
C ASP A 192 -5.16 -0.75 23.96
N LYS A 193 -4.31 -0.75 25.01
CA LYS A 193 -4.17 0.38 25.94
C LYS A 193 -3.86 1.70 25.25
N LEU A 194 -2.86 1.73 24.38
CA LEU A 194 -2.39 2.98 23.78
C LEU A 194 -3.38 3.51 22.74
N GLY A 195 -4.01 2.63 21.97
CA GLY A 195 -5.10 2.98 21.06
C GLY A 195 -6.29 3.62 21.80
N MET A 196 -6.70 3.06 22.94
CA MET A 196 -7.78 3.62 23.77
C MET A 196 -7.40 4.97 24.38
N ASP A 197 -6.17 5.11 24.86
CA ASP A 197 -5.64 6.39 25.36
C ASP A 197 -5.64 7.49 24.30
N LEU A 198 -5.35 7.14 23.05
CA LEU A 198 -5.38 8.08 21.93
C LEU A 198 -6.79 8.61 21.72
N ILE A 199 -7.79 7.73 21.71
CA ILE A 199 -9.18 8.12 21.51
C ILE A 199 -9.67 9.04 22.63
N GLU A 200 -9.32 8.74 23.87
CA GLU A 200 -9.64 9.63 24.99
C GLU A 200 -8.98 11.01 24.82
N TRP A 201 -7.72 11.05 24.38
CA TRP A 201 -7.02 12.31 24.11
C TRP A 201 -7.68 13.10 22.98
N LEU A 202 -8.05 12.43 21.87
CA LEU A 202 -8.67 13.04 20.69
C LEU A 202 -10.03 13.64 20.99
N ARG A 203 -10.90 12.94 21.75
CA ARG A 203 -12.23 13.42 22.12
C ARG A 203 -12.22 14.77 22.85
N GLN A 204 -11.11 15.12 23.50
CA GLN A 204 -10.94 16.36 24.24
C GLN A 204 -10.44 17.53 23.35
N ARG A 205 -10.21 17.30 22.05
CA ARG A 205 -9.65 18.29 21.13
C ARG A 205 -10.74 19.04 20.34
N PRO A 206 -10.64 20.37 20.16
CA PRO A 206 -11.60 21.12 19.35
C PRO A 206 -11.60 20.66 17.88
N GLU A 207 -10.45 20.26 17.36
CA GLU A 207 -10.28 19.70 16.01
C GLU A 207 -11.15 18.44 15.83
N TRP A 208 -11.24 17.60 16.86
CA TRP A 208 -12.10 16.41 16.84
C TRP A 208 -13.57 16.80 16.92
N ALA A 209 -13.92 17.68 17.85
CA ALA A 209 -15.30 18.14 18.05
C ALA A 209 -15.91 18.78 16.79
N ALA A 210 -15.10 19.42 15.94
CA ALA A 210 -15.55 20.10 14.73
C ALA A 210 -16.21 19.16 13.70
N ARG A 211 -15.68 17.94 13.53
CA ARG A 211 -16.16 17.01 12.47
C ARG A 211 -16.30 15.55 12.89
N GLY A 212 -15.91 15.21 14.12
CA GLY A 212 -16.06 13.89 14.73
C GLY A 212 -15.22 12.80 14.08
N GLY A 213 -14.01 13.12 13.61
CA GLY A 213 -13.09 12.15 12.99
C GLY A 213 -13.16 12.05 11.47
N ARG A 214 -14.17 12.63 10.82
CA ARG A 214 -14.45 12.38 9.38
C ARG A 214 -13.47 13.01 8.40
N ASP A 215 -12.73 14.02 8.85
CA ASP A 215 -11.62 14.63 8.13
C ASP A 215 -10.26 14.22 8.72
N HIS A 216 -10.25 13.26 9.65
CA HIS A 216 -9.03 12.72 10.24
C HIS A 216 -8.54 11.51 9.46
N PHE A 217 -7.23 11.40 9.35
CA PHE A 217 -6.60 10.20 8.83
C PHE A 217 -5.31 9.85 9.56
N LEU A 218 -4.96 8.58 9.51
CA LEU A 218 -3.72 8.02 10.08
C LEU A 218 -3.19 6.90 9.18
N VAL A 219 -1.97 6.45 9.48
CA VAL A 219 -1.28 5.39 8.74
C VAL A 219 -0.88 4.27 9.69
N SER A 220 -0.94 3.03 9.21
CA SER A 220 -0.36 1.87 9.86
C SER A 220 0.61 1.17 8.91
N GLY A 221 1.82 0.89 9.37
CA GLY A 221 2.77 0.03 8.68
C GLY A 221 2.44 -1.44 8.79
N ARG A 222 1.39 -1.82 9.51
CA ARG A 222 0.87 -3.19 9.57
C ARG A 222 -0.41 -3.32 8.76
N SER A 223 -0.73 -4.56 8.40
CA SER A 223 -2.03 -4.88 7.84
C SER A 223 -3.14 -4.58 8.85
N THR A 224 -4.30 -4.12 8.37
CA THR A 224 -5.47 -3.88 9.22
C THR A 224 -5.95 -5.14 9.94
N TRP A 225 -5.61 -6.35 9.46
CA TRP A 225 -5.80 -7.62 10.18
C TRP A 225 -5.22 -7.62 11.60
N ASN A 226 -4.15 -6.85 11.87
CA ASN A 226 -3.54 -6.77 13.20
C ASN A 226 -4.27 -5.83 14.16
N LEU A 227 -5.22 -5.03 13.66
CA LEU A 227 -5.84 -3.93 14.41
C LEU A 227 -7.36 -4.09 14.56
N GLN A 228 -7.90 -5.25 14.22
CA GLN A 228 -9.35 -5.47 14.13
C GLN A 228 -9.82 -6.72 14.90
N ARG A 229 -9.21 -6.98 16.04
CA ARG A 229 -9.64 -8.09 16.88
C ARG A 229 -11.10 -7.92 17.31
N ASP A 230 -11.95 -8.85 16.91
CA ASP A 230 -13.39 -8.80 17.17
C ASP A 230 -13.77 -9.32 18.56
N LEU A 231 -13.10 -10.37 19.03
CA LEU A 231 -13.40 -11.07 20.28
C LEU A 231 -12.33 -10.81 21.36
N ASP A 232 -12.71 -10.93 22.64
CA ASP A 232 -11.84 -10.70 23.81
C ASP A 232 -11.25 -11.98 24.41
N GLN A 233 -10.91 -12.97 23.58
CA GLN A 233 -10.26 -14.19 24.05
C GLN A 233 -8.75 -14.06 23.93
N SER A 234 -7.99 -14.52 24.94
CA SER A 234 -6.53 -14.35 25.02
C SER A 234 -5.75 -14.87 23.80
N TYR A 235 -6.31 -15.82 23.05
CA TYR A 235 -5.75 -16.39 21.82
C TYR A 235 -6.13 -15.62 20.55
N ASP A 236 -7.04 -14.65 20.61
CA ASP A 236 -7.45 -13.87 19.46
C ASP A 236 -6.32 -12.93 19.02
N TRP A 237 -6.12 -12.80 17.71
CA TRP A 237 -5.03 -12.03 17.12
C TRP A 237 -5.33 -10.53 17.08
N GLY A 238 -4.31 -9.70 17.35
CA GLY A 238 -4.37 -8.25 17.13
C GLY A 238 -4.92 -7.39 18.28
N SER A 239 -5.00 -6.09 18.03
CA SER A 239 -5.67 -5.10 18.89
C SER A 239 -7.07 -4.78 18.40
N LYS A 240 -7.84 -4.05 19.21
CA LYS A 240 -9.19 -3.56 18.87
C LYS A 240 -9.24 -2.23 18.13
N PHE A 241 -8.10 -1.66 17.76
CA PHE A 241 -8.03 -0.25 17.39
C PHE A 241 -9.04 0.17 16.29
N LEU A 242 -9.18 -0.62 15.22
CA LEU A 242 -10.10 -0.33 14.11
C LEU A 242 -11.58 -0.62 14.40
N VAL A 243 -11.88 -1.35 15.47
CA VAL A 243 -13.27 -1.57 15.90
C VAL A 243 -13.76 -0.52 16.88
N ILE A 244 -12.89 0.39 17.34
CA ILE A 244 -13.30 1.54 18.16
C ILE A 244 -14.15 2.50 17.30
N PRO A 245 -15.36 2.90 17.74
CA PRO A 245 -16.27 3.73 16.94
C PRO A 245 -15.66 5.03 16.42
N GLU A 246 -14.82 5.69 17.21
CA GLU A 246 -14.11 6.90 16.79
C GLU A 246 -13.16 6.63 15.62
N VAL A 247 -12.46 5.50 15.63
CA VAL A 247 -11.52 5.13 14.56
C VAL A 247 -12.28 4.79 13.28
N GLN A 248 -13.48 4.22 13.38
CA GLN A 248 -14.35 3.97 12.23
C GLN A 248 -14.77 5.26 11.50
N ASN A 249 -14.79 6.40 12.19
CA ASN A 249 -15.02 7.70 11.55
C ASN A 249 -13.79 8.26 10.84
N MET A 250 -12.59 7.80 11.19
CA MET A 250 -11.33 8.23 10.56
C MET A 250 -11.02 7.43 9.30
N THR A 251 -10.25 8.01 8.39
CA THR A 251 -9.65 7.27 7.27
C THR A 251 -8.33 6.63 7.71
N VAL A 252 -8.18 5.32 7.52
CA VAL A 252 -6.96 4.58 7.89
C VAL A 252 -6.25 4.12 6.63
N LEU A 253 -4.99 4.53 6.48
CA LEU A 253 -4.10 4.03 5.44
C LEU A 253 -3.30 2.86 6.01
N ALA A 254 -3.16 1.76 5.28
CA ALA A 254 -2.41 0.60 5.74
C ALA A 254 -1.69 -0.09 4.60
N VAL A 255 -0.72 -0.95 4.90
CA VAL A 255 -0.03 -1.75 3.86
C VAL A 255 -0.93 -2.82 3.22
N GLU A 256 -1.96 -3.27 3.93
CA GLU A 256 -3.01 -4.18 3.44
C GLU A 256 -4.30 -3.87 4.20
N ARG A 257 -5.44 -3.88 3.48
CA ARG A 257 -6.77 -3.63 4.06
C ARG A 257 -7.62 -4.89 4.05
N ARG A 258 -8.70 -4.90 4.83
CA ARG A 258 -9.78 -5.89 4.66
C ARG A 258 -10.69 -5.52 3.49
N PRO A 259 -11.28 -6.48 2.77
CA PRO A 259 -12.09 -6.21 1.58
C PRO A 259 -13.32 -5.30 1.85
N TRP A 260 -13.92 -5.40 3.03
CA TRP A 260 -15.18 -4.71 3.41
C TRP A 260 -15.01 -3.43 4.25
N GLY A 261 -13.77 -2.96 4.49
CA GLY A 261 -13.54 -1.74 5.27
C GLY A 261 -13.73 -0.48 4.43
N ASP A 262 -14.83 0.26 4.62
CA ASP A 262 -15.14 1.48 3.86
C ASP A 262 -14.23 2.69 4.19
N ASN A 263 -13.58 2.64 5.36
CA ASN A 263 -12.68 3.69 5.86
C ASN A 263 -11.19 3.31 5.76
N GLU A 264 -10.88 2.16 5.18
CA GLU A 264 -9.51 1.65 5.04
C GLU A 264 -9.02 1.72 3.60
N PHE A 265 -7.77 2.15 3.40
CA PHE A 265 -7.16 2.25 2.09
C PHE A 265 -5.75 1.66 2.11
N SER A 266 -5.47 0.78 1.16
CA SER A 266 -4.13 0.20 1.07
C SER A 266 -3.18 1.11 0.30
N ILE A 267 -2.00 1.32 0.85
CA ILE A 267 -0.88 2.02 0.21
C ILE A 267 0.34 1.07 0.16
N PRO A 268 1.29 1.26 -0.76
CA PRO A 268 2.41 0.35 -0.96
C PRO A 268 3.18 0.04 0.32
N TYR A 269 3.58 -1.21 0.50
CA TYR A 269 4.58 -1.55 1.51
C TYR A 269 5.88 -0.78 1.21
N PRO A 270 6.60 -0.29 2.23
CA PRO A 270 8.00 0.05 2.05
C PRO A 270 8.75 -1.17 1.47
N THR A 271 9.37 -0.99 0.30
CA THR A 271 10.24 -1.98 -0.36
C THR A 271 11.55 -2.19 0.42
N TYR A 272 12.38 -3.15 0.00
CA TYR A 272 13.69 -3.37 0.64
C TYR A 272 14.61 -2.16 0.66
N PHE A 273 14.43 -1.23 -0.28
CA PHE A 273 15.25 -0.03 -0.34
C PHE A 273 14.51 1.15 -0.95
N HIS A 274 14.94 2.35 -0.57
CA HIS A 274 14.36 3.63 -0.94
C HIS A 274 15.41 4.67 -1.30
N PRO A 275 15.09 5.60 -2.22
CA PRO A 275 16.07 6.53 -2.77
C PRO A 275 16.36 7.69 -1.82
N SER A 276 17.59 8.19 -1.85
CA SER A 276 17.95 9.50 -1.28
C SER A 276 17.36 10.67 -2.06
N ASP A 277 17.20 10.52 -3.38
CA ASP A 277 16.76 11.58 -4.26
C ASP A 277 16.19 11.06 -5.60
N LYS A 278 15.59 11.97 -6.37
CA LYS A 278 14.94 11.68 -7.65
C LYS A 278 15.88 11.12 -8.72
N SER A 279 17.14 11.56 -8.76
CA SER A 279 18.07 11.14 -9.81
C SER A 279 18.35 9.65 -9.72
N GLN A 280 18.39 9.10 -8.50
CA GLN A 280 18.54 7.67 -8.25
C GLN A 280 17.39 6.86 -8.84
N VAL A 281 16.16 7.36 -8.72
CA VAL A 281 14.99 6.69 -9.30
C VAL A 281 15.10 6.59 -10.83
N ALA A 282 15.54 7.67 -11.49
CA ALA A 282 15.70 7.68 -12.94
C ALA A 282 16.81 6.72 -13.41
N VAL A 283 17.96 6.71 -12.71
CA VAL A 283 19.06 5.77 -12.97
C VAL A 283 18.59 4.33 -12.77
N TRP A 284 17.84 4.07 -11.69
CA TRP A 284 17.30 2.75 -11.42
C TRP A 284 16.30 2.29 -12.49
N GLN A 285 15.38 3.16 -12.91
CA GLN A 285 14.44 2.86 -13.99
C GLN A 285 15.18 2.45 -15.28
N GLU A 286 16.27 3.12 -15.63
CA GLU A 286 17.07 2.76 -16.81
C GLU A 286 17.84 1.44 -16.63
N LYS A 287 18.39 1.20 -15.43
CA LYS A 287 19.03 -0.07 -15.08
C LYS A 287 18.05 -1.24 -15.21
N VAL A 288 16.86 -1.14 -14.61
CA VAL A 288 15.86 -2.21 -14.69
C VAL A 288 15.21 -2.32 -16.06
N ARG A 289 15.27 -1.29 -16.92
CA ARG A 289 14.83 -1.33 -18.33
C ARG A 289 15.82 -2.08 -19.21
N SER A 290 17.11 -1.82 -19.05
CA SER A 290 18.19 -2.44 -19.83
C SER A 290 18.56 -3.86 -19.37
N SER A 291 18.10 -4.29 -18.20
CA SER A 291 18.40 -5.62 -17.64
C SER A 291 17.96 -6.78 -18.55
N GLU A 292 18.86 -7.74 -18.76
CA GLU A 292 18.58 -9.02 -19.43
C GLU A 292 17.72 -9.94 -18.57
N ARG A 293 16.75 -10.61 -19.19
CA ARG A 293 15.76 -11.47 -18.51
C ARG A 293 15.78 -12.90 -19.06
N PRO A 294 16.79 -13.72 -18.67
CA PRO A 294 16.90 -15.10 -19.16
C PRO A 294 15.78 -16.02 -18.65
N TRP A 295 15.18 -15.70 -17.51
CA TRP A 295 14.11 -16.52 -16.93
C TRP A 295 12.74 -16.06 -17.41
N LEU A 296 11.88 -17.01 -17.80
CA LEU A 296 10.49 -16.69 -18.12
C LEU A 296 9.79 -16.20 -16.84
N PHE A 297 9.96 -16.92 -15.74
CA PHE A 297 9.37 -16.53 -14.47
C PHE A 297 10.25 -16.91 -13.29
N SER A 298 9.99 -16.28 -12.15
CA SER A 298 10.61 -16.66 -10.89
C SER A 298 9.63 -16.66 -9.74
N PHE A 299 10.02 -17.37 -8.69
CA PHE A 299 9.34 -17.31 -7.41
C PHE A 299 10.35 -17.16 -6.28
N ALA A 300 10.11 -16.17 -5.42
CA ALA A 300 10.80 -16.01 -4.15
C ALA A 300 9.81 -16.30 -3.02
N GLY A 301 10.06 -17.37 -2.25
CA GLY A 301 9.14 -17.81 -1.21
C GLY A 301 9.62 -19.08 -0.51
N GLY A 302 9.15 -19.29 0.71
CA GLY A 302 9.43 -20.50 1.49
C GLY A 302 8.24 -21.46 1.48
N ARG A 303 8.52 -22.77 1.43
CA ARG A 303 7.49 -23.82 1.58
C ARG A 303 6.74 -23.66 2.91
N ARG A 304 5.48 -24.08 2.93
CA ARG A 304 4.68 -24.25 4.15
C ARG A 304 4.27 -25.72 4.26
N PRO A 305 5.15 -26.60 4.76
CA PRO A 305 4.90 -28.04 4.82
C PRO A 305 3.65 -28.39 5.64
N ASP A 306 3.37 -27.60 6.68
CA ASP A 306 2.23 -27.79 7.58
C ASP A 306 0.90 -27.33 6.97
N GLN A 307 0.93 -26.69 5.80
CA GLN A 307 -0.24 -26.17 5.07
C GLN A 307 -0.15 -26.56 3.59
N PRO A 308 -0.21 -27.87 3.26
CA PRO A 308 0.06 -28.39 1.92
C PRO A 308 -0.88 -27.81 0.85
N GLU A 309 -2.10 -27.42 1.23
CA GLU A 309 -3.12 -26.83 0.35
C GLU A 309 -2.80 -25.41 -0.13
N MET A 310 -1.80 -24.74 0.44
CA MET A 310 -1.43 -23.40 -0.01
C MET A 310 -0.88 -23.43 -1.44
N VAL A 311 -1.42 -22.56 -2.31
CA VAL A 311 -0.98 -22.42 -3.70
C VAL A 311 0.54 -22.24 -3.81
N ARG A 312 1.16 -21.63 -2.80
CA ARG A 312 2.62 -21.48 -2.68
C ARG A 312 3.38 -22.79 -2.88
N ASN A 313 2.95 -23.88 -2.25
CA ASN A 313 3.64 -25.16 -2.34
C ASN A 313 3.57 -25.71 -3.77
N HIS A 314 2.40 -25.64 -4.40
CA HIS A 314 2.20 -26.02 -5.80
C HIS A 314 3.08 -25.20 -6.76
N LEU A 315 3.20 -23.89 -6.54
CA LEU A 315 4.05 -23.02 -7.36
C LEU A 315 5.53 -23.35 -7.21
N ILE A 316 5.99 -23.69 -6.00
CA ILE A 316 7.37 -24.15 -5.78
C ILE A 316 7.61 -25.45 -6.53
N ASP A 317 6.71 -26.44 -6.41
CA ASP A 317 6.88 -27.74 -7.05
C ASP A 317 6.90 -27.62 -8.58
N GLN A 318 6.04 -26.78 -9.16
CA GLN A 318 6.04 -26.49 -10.59
C GLN A 318 7.30 -25.73 -11.03
N CYS A 319 7.80 -24.78 -10.22
CA CYS A 319 9.02 -24.03 -10.52
C CYS A 319 10.26 -24.94 -10.53
N VAL A 320 10.41 -25.85 -9.56
CA VAL A 320 11.53 -26.81 -9.51
C VAL A 320 11.55 -27.73 -10.73
N GLN A 321 10.39 -28.07 -11.27
CA GLN A 321 10.24 -28.94 -12.44
C GLN A 321 10.43 -28.21 -13.78
N SER A 322 10.51 -26.87 -13.76
CA SER A 322 10.61 -26.05 -14.96
C SER A 322 12.04 -25.57 -15.19
N SER A 323 12.58 -25.81 -16.39
CA SER A 323 13.85 -25.21 -16.82
C SER A 323 13.74 -23.71 -17.13
N ARG A 324 12.53 -23.15 -17.11
CA ARG A 324 12.23 -21.73 -17.40
C ARG A 324 11.95 -20.92 -16.14
N CYS A 325 11.83 -21.58 -14.99
CA CYS A 325 11.61 -20.94 -13.71
C CYS A 325 12.92 -20.82 -12.91
N LYS A 326 13.12 -19.67 -12.27
CA LYS A 326 14.13 -19.53 -11.22
C LYS A 326 13.47 -19.47 -9.85
N LEU A 327 13.75 -20.48 -9.03
CA LEU A 327 13.33 -20.51 -7.63
C LEU A 327 14.39 -19.85 -6.75
N HIS A 328 13.94 -19.02 -5.82
CA HIS A 328 14.71 -18.52 -4.69
C HIS A 328 14.00 -18.92 -3.39
N GLU A 329 14.42 -20.03 -2.80
CA GLU A 329 13.73 -20.62 -1.67
C GLU A 329 14.09 -19.90 -0.37
N CYS A 330 13.09 -19.28 0.27
CA CYS A 330 13.26 -18.62 1.56
C CYS A 330 13.31 -19.69 2.68
N GLN A 331 14.50 -20.07 3.13
CA GLN A 331 14.64 -21.00 4.26
C GLN A 331 14.33 -20.32 5.60
N THR A 332 13.60 -21.02 6.47
CA THR A 332 13.31 -20.59 7.85
C THR A 332 14.62 -20.58 8.67
N GLY A 333 14.95 -19.44 9.28
CA GLY A 333 16.14 -19.32 10.14
C GLY A 333 17.46 -19.03 9.42
N GLY A 334 17.45 -18.77 8.11
CA GLY A 334 18.61 -18.33 7.34
C GLY A 334 18.41 -16.95 6.67
N LEU A 335 19.47 -16.40 6.09
CA LEU A 335 19.48 -15.15 5.30
C LEU A 335 18.65 -15.21 4.00
N GLY A 336 18.00 -16.33 3.71
CA GLY A 336 17.50 -16.72 2.39
C GLY A 336 16.74 -15.62 1.66
N CYS A 337 15.76 -14.97 2.28
CA CYS A 337 15.02 -13.85 1.66
C CYS A 337 15.30 -12.49 2.29
N ASN A 338 16.34 -12.37 3.12
CA ASN A 338 16.74 -11.08 3.68
C ASN A 338 17.82 -10.39 2.84
N SER A 339 18.46 -11.11 1.91
CA SER A 339 19.41 -10.52 0.97
C SER A 339 18.70 -9.74 -0.13
N THR A 340 18.71 -8.41 -0.01
CA THR A 340 18.17 -7.48 -1.01
C THR A 340 18.80 -7.70 -2.39
N SER A 341 20.12 -7.90 -2.45
CA SER A 341 20.88 -8.09 -3.69
C SER A 341 20.43 -9.32 -4.47
N ASN A 342 20.37 -10.48 -3.80
CA ASN A 342 19.93 -11.74 -4.40
C ASN A 342 18.49 -11.67 -4.91
N LEU A 343 17.59 -11.07 -4.12
CA LEU A 343 16.19 -10.94 -4.51
C LEU A 343 16.01 -9.98 -5.70
N MET A 344 16.69 -8.84 -5.70
CA MET A 344 16.64 -7.90 -6.81
C MET A 344 17.24 -8.51 -8.08
N LYS A 345 18.36 -9.23 -7.97
CA LYS A 345 18.97 -9.96 -9.09
C LYS A 345 17.98 -10.96 -9.71
N LEU A 346 17.31 -11.76 -8.88
CA LEU A 346 16.29 -12.72 -9.32
C LEU A 346 15.20 -12.03 -10.14
N PHE A 347 14.59 -10.99 -9.58
CA PHE A 347 13.47 -10.31 -10.21
C PHE A 347 13.89 -9.51 -11.46
N MET A 348 15.07 -8.89 -11.46
CA MET A 348 15.61 -8.19 -12.63
C MET A 348 15.91 -9.13 -13.79
N GLN A 349 16.21 -10.41 -13.50
CA GLN A 349 16.49 -11.46 -14.49
C GLN A 349 15.25 -12.24 -14.94
N SER A 350 14.05 -11.90 -14.45
CA SER A 350 12.81 -12.64 -14.73
C SER A 350 11.81 -11.80 -15.51
N LYS A 351 11.15 -12.35 -16.53
CA LYS A 351 10.06 -11.62 -17.22
C LYS A 351 8.84 -11.44 -16.31
N PHE A 352 8.45 -12.53 -15.62
CA PHE A 352 7.30 -12.57 -14.72
C PHE A 352 7.71 -12.98 -13.30
N CYS A 353 7.03 -12.44 -12.29
CA CYS A 353 7.30 -12.75 -10.88
C CYS A 353 6.04 -13.25 -10.20
N LEU A 354 6.08 -14.48 -9.68
CA LEU A 354 4.93 -15.11 -9.06
C LEU A 354 4.62 -14.45 -7.71
N GLN A 355 3.43 -13.89 -7.58
CA GLN A 355 2.95 -13.17 -6.41
C GLN A 355 1.72 -13.82 -5.74
N PRO A 356 1.80 -15.09 -5.27
CA PRO A 356 0.70 -15.70 -4.50
C PRO A 356 0.48 -15.01 -3.15
N PRO A 357 -0.66 -15.21 -2.49
CA PRO A 357 -0.85 -14.79 -1.11
C PRO A 357 0.24 -15.33 -0.15
N GLY A 358 0.35 -14.70 1.02
CA GLY A 358 1.16 -15.17 2.12
C GLY A 358 0.36 -15.47 3.37
N ASP A 359 0.88 -15.07 4.52
CA ASP A 359 0.14 -15.21 5.78
C ASP A 359 -1.14 -14.33 5.73
N THR A 360 -1.11 -13.27 4.93
CA THR A 360 -2.25 -12.43 4.53
C THR A 360 -2.31 -12.31 2.99
N ARG A 361 -3.24 -11.48 2.45
CA ARG A 361 -3.49 -11.42 1.00
C ARG A 361 -2.39 -10.72 0.23
N ALA A 362 -1.80 -9.67 0.78
CA ALA A 362 -0.77 -8.86 0.17
C ALA A 362 0.61 -9.16 0.75
N ARG A 363 1.66 -8.75 0.03
CA ARG A 363 3.06 -8.95 0.45
C ARG A 363 3.94 -7.82 -0.06
N ARG A 364 4.97 -7.45 0.70
CA ARG A 364 6.03 -6.52 0.23
C ARG A 364 6.61 -6.94 -1.13
N SER A 365 6.78 -8.25 -1.34
CA SER A 365 7.36 -8.82 -2.56
C SER A 365 6.67 -8.39 -3.86
N ILE A 366 5.38 -8.02 -3.81
CA ILE A 366 4.67 -7.44 -4.95
C ILE A 366 5.40 -6.18 -5.42
N PHE A 367 5.59 -5.22 -4.52
CA PHE A 367 6.24 -3.95 -4.78
C PHE A 367 7.73 -4.12 -5.06
N ASP A 368 8.41 -5.05 -4.40
CA ASP A 368 9.82 -5.38 -4.68
C ASP A 368 10.00 -5.91 -6.12
N SER A 369 9.10 -6.77 -6.60
CA SER A 369 9.16 -7.28 -7.97
C SER A 369 8.88 -6.20 -9.01
N MET A 370 7.94 -5.29 -8.71
CA MET A 370 7.64 -4.14 -9.56
C MET A 370 8.81 -3.14 -9.58
N LEU A 371 9.47 -2.93 -8.44
CA LEU A 371 10.68 -2.12 -8.33
C LEU A 371 11.81 -2.68 -9.22
N ALA A 372 11.92 -4.00 -9.35
CA ALA A 372 12.84 -4.68 -10.25
C ALA A 372 12.38 -4.72 -11.73
N GLY A 373 11.27 -4.09 -12.08
CA GLY A 373 10.68 -4.09 -13.42
C GLY A 373 10.13 -5.46 -13.87
N CYS A 374 9.88 -6.37 -12.93
CA CYS A 374 9.30 -7.67 -13.20
C CYS A 374 7.77 -7.58 -13.26
N VAL A 375 7.14 -8.24 -14.23
CA VAL A 375 5.67 -8.23 -14.36
C VAL A 375 5.07 -9.13 -13.27
N PRO A 376 4.29 -8.60 -12.30
CA PRO A 376 3.71 -9.42 -11.24
C PRO A 376 2.62 -10.35 -11.80
N VAL A 377 2.62 -11.59 -11.30
CA VAL A 377 1.59 -12.60 -11.55
C VAL A 377 0.81 -12.82 -10.26
N PHE A 378 -0.43 -12.34 -10.21
CA PHE A 378 -1.27 -12.45 -9.02
C PHE A 378 -2.12 -13.73 -9.06
N PHE A 379 -2.38 -14.27 -7.87
CA PHE A 379 -3.17 -15.50 -7.70
C PHE A 379 -4.47 -15.30 -6.92
N HIS A 380 -4.71 -14.07 -6.44
CA HIS A 380 -5.90 -13.71 -5.69
C HIS A 380 -6.23 -12.23 -5.92
N ASN A 381 -7.51 -11.89 -6.09
CA ASN A 381 -7.92 -10.50 -6.39
C ASN A 381 -7.55 -9.54 -5.26
N GLU A 382 -7.79 -9.97 -4.02
CA GLU A 382 -7.43 -9.22 -2.81
C GLU A 382 -5.91 -9.02 -2.64
N SER A 383 -5.03 -9.65 -3.43
CA SER A 383 -3.60 -9.37 -3.35
C SER A 383 -3.23 -8.00 -3.90
N ALA A 384 -3.96 -7.51 -4.92
CA ALA A 384 -3.67 -6.22 -5.54
C ALA A 384 -4.89 -5.54 -6.18
N TYR A 385 -5.80 -6.26 -6.81
CA TYR A 385 -6.86 -5.68 -7.64
C TYR A 385 -8.00 -5.05 -6.84
N GLU A 386 -8.29 -5.61 -5.67
CA GLU A 386 -9.26 -5.05 -4.73
C GLU A 386 -8.62 -4.07 -3.73
N GLN A 387 -7.34 -3.76 -3.87
CA GLN A 387 -6.65 -2.81 -3.02
C GLN A 387 -5.71 -1.91 -3.84
N TYR A 388 -4.98 -1.00 -3.19
CA TYR A 388 -4.03 -0.09 -3.85
C TYR A 388 -4.61 0.74 -5.01
N HIS A 389 -5.91 1.00 -5.04
CA HIS A 389 -6.61 1.68 -6.15
C HIS A 389 -6.09 3.10 -6.46
N TRP A 390 -5.36 3.71 -5.53
CA TRP A 390 -4.70 5.00 -5.75
C TRP A 390 -3.34 4.88 -6.44
N HIS A 391 -2.68 3.73 -6.30
CA HIS A 391 -1.30 3.49 -6.74
C HIS A 391 -1.20 2.58 -7.96
N LEU A 392 -2.18 1.69 -8.17
CA LEU A 392 -2.23 0.77 -9.29
C LEU A 392 -3.35 1.16 -10.28
N PRO A 393 -3.12 1.05 -11.59
CA PRO A 393 -4.13 1.35 -12.59
C PRO A 393 -5.25 0.30 -12.56
N ARG A 394 -6.46 0.71 -12.97
CA ARG A 394 -7.62 -0.19 -13.06
C ARG A 394 -7.55 -1.17 -14.23
N ASP A 395 -6.76 -0.85 -15.25
CA ASP A 395 -6.44 -1.77 -16.33
C ASP A 395 -5.35 -2.74 -15.85
N PHE A 396 -5.78 -3.81 -15.17
CA PHE A 396 -4.86 -4.74 -14.53
C PHE A 396 -4.01 -5.53 -15.54
N GLU A 397 -4.54 -5.80 -16.73
CA GLU A 397 -3.85 -6.52 -17.81
C GLU A 397 -2.75 -5.67 -18.49
N SER A 398 -2.74 -4.36 -18.23
CA SER A 398 -1.66 -3.48 -18.71
C SER A 398 -0.33 -3.72 -18.01
N PHE A 399 -0.32 -4.25 -16.78
CA PHE A 399 0.90 -4.37 -15.97
C PHE A 399 1.06 -5.71 -15.24
N SER A 400 0.06 -6.59 -15.25
CA SER A 400 0.07 -7.83 -14.48
C SER A 400 -0.62 -8.98 -15.20
N VAL A 401 -0.36 -10.20 -14.74
CA VAL A 401 -1.08 -11.41 -15.15
C VAL A 401 -1.86 -11.93 -13.95
N TYR A 402 -3.05 -12.46 -14.19
CA TYR A 402 -3.86 -13.10 -13.16
C TYR A 402 -4.03 -14.58 -13.46
N ILE A 403 -3.82 -15.44 -12.46
CA ILE A 403 -4.02 -16.89 -12.56
C ILE A 403 -4.77 -17.36 -11.32
N TRP A 404 -5.94 -17.97 -11.48
CA TRP A 404 -6.74 -18.42 -10.35
C TRP A 404 -5.99 -19.46 -9.50
N GLU A 405 -5.82 -19.17 -8.20
CA GLU A 405 -5.11 -20.11 -7.32
C GLU A 405 -5.77 -21.48 -7.24
N ASP A 406 -7.10 -21.55 -7.30
CA ASP A 406 -7.86 -22.80 -7.23
C ASP A 406 -7.56 -23.72 -8.43
N GLU A 407 -7.40 -23.15 -9.63
CA GLU A 407 -7.05 -23.90 -10.83
C GLU A 407 -5.62 -24.45 -10.76
N VAL A 408 -4.69 -23.69 -10.16
CA VAL A 408 -3.31 -24.14 -9.91
C VAL A 408 -3.29 -25.26 -8.87
N LYS A 409 -4.00 -25.09 -7.76
CA LYS A 409 -4.11 -26.11 -6.69
C LYS A 409 -4.76 -27.39 -7.21
N ALA A 410 -5.75 -27.29 -8.09
CA ALA A 410 -6.41 -28.41 -8.73
C ALA A 410 -5.57 -29.06 -9.86
N GLY A 411 -4.41 -28.50 -10.20
CA GLY A 411 -3.57 -28.98 -11.31
C GLY A 411 -4.19 -28.77 -12.70
N GLN A 412 -5.20 -27.92 -12.81
CA GLN A 412 -5.90 -27.61 -14.07
C GLN A 412 -5.12 -26.60 -14.92
N VAL A 413 -4.36 -25.72 -14.27
CA VAL A 413 -3.55 -24.69 -14.93
C VAL A 413 -2.13 -24.71 -14.39
N ARG A 414 -1.15 -24.67 -15.29
CA ARG A 414 0.26 -24.42 -14.96
C ARG A 414 0.60 -22.97 -15.30
N PRO A 415 1.20 -22.19 -14.39
CA PRO A 415 1.59 -20.81 -14.69
C PRO A 415 2.49 -20.69 -15.91
N GLU A 416 3.43 -21.63 -16.11
CA GLU A 416 4.30 -21.63 -17.29
C GLU A 416 3.50 -21.60 -18.61
N ASP A 417 2.43 -22.40 -18.72
CA ASP A 417 1.62 -22.49 -19.94
C ASP A 417 0.83 -21.21 -20.21
N VAL A 418 0.39 -20.53 -19.14
CA VAL A 418 -0.27 -19.21 -19.26
C VAL A 418 0.74 -18.16 -19.70
N LEU A 419 1.91 -18.12 -19.06
CA LEU A 419 2.93 -17.10 -19.32
C LEU A 419 3.57 -17.23 -20.70
N LEU A 420 3.62 -18.43 -21.28
CA LEU A 420 4.09 -18.67 -22.65
C LEU A 420 3.14 -18.11 -23.74
N GLN A 421 1.89 -17.78 -23.40
CA GLN A 421 0.94 -17.21 -24.36
C GLN A 421 1.20 -15.72 -24.65
N TYR A 422 1.98 -15.05 -23.80
CA TYR A 422 2.31 -13.64 -23.98
C TYR A 422 3.47 -13.48 -24.96
N SER A 423 3.28 -12.64 -25.99
CA SER A 423 4.36 -12.28 -26.91
C SER A 423 5.43 -11.45 -26.20
N ASP A 424 6.68 -11.51 -26.69
CA ASP A 424 7.77 -10.67 -26.15
C ASP A 424 7.45 -9.17 -26.22
N GLU A 425 6.70 -8.74 -27.25
CA GLU A 425 6.22 -7.37 -27.36
C GLU A 425 5.26 -7.00 -26.22
N LYS A 426 4.25 -7.83 -25.95
CA LYS A 426 3.31 -7.59 -24.85
C LYS A 426 4.02 -7.60 -23.49
N VAL A 427 4.96 -8.52 -23.27
CA VAL A 427 5.76 -8.55 -22.04
C VAL A 427 6.57 -7.26 -21.87
N ARG A 428 7.17 -6.75 -22.95
CA ARG A 428 7.92 -5.48 -22.94
C ARG A 428 7.00 -4.30 -22.62
N GLU A 429 5.79 -4.25 -23.18
CA GLU A 429 4.81 -3.21 -22.84
C GLU A 429 4.40 -3.25 -21.37
N MET A 430 4.08 -4.43 -20.84
CA MET A 430 3.71 -4.61 -19.44
C MET A 430 4.85 -4.20 -18.51
N ARG A 431 6.08 -4.59 -18.83
CA ARG A 431 7.28 -4.17 -18.10
C ARG A 431 7.46 -2.65 -18.11
N GLU A 432 7.29 -1.98 -19.24
CA GLU A 432 7.38 -0.51 -19.28
C GLU A 432 6.27 0.15 -18.45
N ALA A 433 5.06 -0.42 -18.41
CA ALA A 433 4.01 0.06 -17.51
C ALA A 433 4.43 -0.08 -16.03
N VAL A 434 5.01 -1.22 -15.64
CA VAL A 434 5.56 -1.45 -14.30
C VAL A 434 6.67 -0.44 -13.96
N ILE A 435 7.65 -0.26 -14.84
CA ILE A 435 8.79 0.64 -14.62
C ILE A 435 8.33 2.08 -14.45
N LYS A 436 7.33 2.53 -15.23
CA LYS A 436 6.75 3.88 -15.10
C LYS A 436 6.08 4.12 -13.75
N MET A 437 5.56 3.08 -13.09
CA MET A 437 4.92 3.19 -11.79
C MET A 437 5.90 3.26 -10.61
N ILE A 438 7.17 2.85 -10.79
CA ILE A 438 8.17 2.79 -9.71
C ILE A 438 8.16 4.02 -8.78
N PRO A 439 8.20 5.28 -9.29
CA PRO A 439 8.26 6.44 -8.41
C PRO A 439 7.07 6.51 -7.44
N THR A 440 5.87 6.15 -7.89
CA THR A 440 4.62 6.19 -7.11
C THR A 440 4.40 4.99 -6.19
N LEU A 441 5.33 4.02 -6.19
CA LEU A 441 5.30 2.82 -5.35
C LEU A 441 6.36 2.82 -4.24
N ILE A 442 7.27 3.79 -4.26
CA ILE A 442 8.34 3.96 -3.27
C ILE A 442 8.20 5.31 -2.55
N TYR A 443 8.82 5.42 -1.39
CA TYR A 443 8.88 6.64 -0.57
C TYR A 443 10.23 7.36 -0.72
N LYS A 444 10.22 8.67 -0.92
CA LYS A 444 11.44 9.51 -1.02
C LYS A 444 12.02 9.83 0.37
N ASP A 445 13.29 10.23 0.41
CA ASP A 445 13.92 10.74 1.64
C ASP A 445 13.18 11.95 2.20
N PRO A 446 12.53 11.84 3.37
CA PRO A 446 11.77 12.93 3.96
C PRO A 446 12.67 14.02 4.58
N ARG A 447 13.99 13.91 4.51
CA ARG A 447 14.91 14.91 5.07
C ARG A 447 15.32 15.98 4.05
N TYR A 448 15.04 15.77 2.77
CA TYR A 448 15.43 16.67 1.70
C TYR A 448 14.23 17.12 0.86
N THR A 449 14.11 18.43 0.67
CA THR A 449 13.12 19.06 -0.21
C THR A 449 13.68 19.16 -1.63
N SER A 450 13.92 18.03 -2.31
CA SER A 450 14.36 18.03 -3.72
C SER A 450 13.19 18.09 -4.71
N GLU A 451 13.44 18.58 -5.93
CA GLU A 451 12.42 18.86 -6.96
C GLU A 451 11.55 17.64 -7.37
N ASN A 452 10.25 17.79 -7.12
CA ASN A 452 9.06 17.33 -7.87
C ASN A 452 9.19 16.00 -8.64
N PHE A 453 9.17 14.88 -7.93
CA PHE A 453 8.41 13.73 -8.41
C PHE A 453 7.39 13.32 -7.37
N MET A 454 6.28 12.76 -7.84
CA MET A 454 5.21 12.25 -6.99
C MET A 454 5.59 10.85 -6.53
N ASP A 455 5.77 10.68 -5.22
CA ASP A 455 6.09 9.39 -4.61
C ASP A 455 4.84 8.72 -4.00
N ALA A 456 5.00 7.57 -3.35
CA ALA A 456 3.88 6.87 -2.70
C ALA A 456 3.21 7.72 -1.60
N PHE A 457 3.97 8.52 -0.86
CA PHE A 457 3.39 9.45 0.12
C PHE A 457 2.49 10.49 -0.56
N ASP A 458 2.98 11.12 -1.63
CA ASP A 458 2.24 12.17 -2.35
C ASP A 458 0.93 11.62 -2.96
N VAL A 459 0.97 10.42 -3.55
CA VAL A 459 -0.23 9.73 -4.08
C VAL A 459 -1.25 9.48 -2.98
N ALA A 460 -0.82 8.97 -1.83
CA ALA A 460 -1.68 8.67 -0.69
C ALA A 460 -2.35 9.93 -0.13
N VAL A 461 -1.59 11.01 0.08
CA VAL A 461 -2.11 12.29 0.56
C VAL A 461 -3.11 12.90 -0.42
N ASN A 462 -2.82 12.85 -1.72
CA ASN A 462 -3.77 13.28 -2.75
C ASN A 462 -5.07 12.46 -2.74
N GLY A 463 -4.97 11.15 -2.50
CA GLY A 463 -6.11 10.25 -2.33
C GLY A 463 -7.00 10.65 -1.15
N VAL A 464 -6.40 10.93 0.01
CA VAL A 464 -7.09 11.41 1.22
C VAL A 464 -7.78 12.75 0.97
N LEU A 465 -7.08 13.74 0.43
CA LEU A 465 -7.63 15.07 0.16
C LEU A 465 -8.82 14.99 -0.83
N LYS A 466 -8.71 14.15 -1.86
CA LYS A 466 -9.79 13.91 -2.81
C LYS A 466 -11.01 13.28 -2.13
N ARG A 467 -10.79 12.30 -1.26
CA ARG A 467 -11.86 11.65 -0.48
C ARG A 467 -12.62 12.66 0.38
N PHE A 468 -11.92 13.50 1.14
CA PHE A 468 -12.55 14.48 2.03
C PHE A 468 -13.26 15.62 1.29
N ARG A 469 -12.76 16.00 0.12
CA ARG A 469 -13.45 16.94 -0.77
C ARG A 469 -14.80 16.39 -1.22
N ASN A 470 -14.88 15.11 -1.59
CA ASN A 470 -16.13 14.48 -2.02
C ASN A 470 -17.17 14.43 -0.90
N TYR A 471 -16.77 14.21 0.36
CA TYR A 471 -17.68 14.30 1.50
C TYR A 471 -18.28 15.70 1.69
N SER A 472 -17.46 16.74 1.49
CA SER A 472 -17.91 18.13 1.56
C SER A 472 -18.95 18.46 0.47
N LEU A 473 -18.80 17.89 -0.73
CA LEU A 473 -19.72 18.13 -1.85
C LEU A 473 -21.06 17.42 -1.68
N ILE A 474 -21.07 16.18 -1.16
CA ILE A 474 -22.31 15.42 -0.91
C ILE A 474 -23.18 16.10 0.14
N ARG A 475 -22.59 16.84 1.09
CA ARG A 475 -23.33 17.51 2.16
C ARG A 475 -23.92 18.88 1.76
N ASN A 476 -23.40 19.48 0.69
CA ASN A 476 -23.84 20.79 0.19
C ASN A 476 -24.91 20.69 -0.92
N ASN A 477 -25.25 19.47 -1.34
CA ASN A 477 -26.40 19.13 -2.17
C ASN A 477 -27.41 18.34 -1.32
#